data_AF-A0A5M9ZFS0-F1
#
_entry.id   AF-A0A5M9ZFS0-F1
#
_cell.length_a   1.000
_cell.length_b   1.000
_cell.length_c   1.000
_cell.angle_alpha   90.00
_cell.angle_beta   90.00
_cell.angle_gamma   90.00
#
_symmetry.space_group_name_H-M   'P 1'
#
loop_
_entity.id
_entity.type
_entity.pdbx_description
1 polymer ?
#
loop_
_entity_poly.entity_id
_entity_poly.type
_entity_poly.pdbx_seq_one_letter_code
_entity_poly.pdbx_strand_id
1 'polypeptide(L)'
;MQVQLIDDKDGAEVVVRIPDLLGALILKSAAYSADHAGYGDRHLYDAAMLASLIPDPDAELARLHSGTDRKRIRLLHDKLIEDSPYWDNLDESHRQDGLDTIETLSTW
;
A
#
# COMPACT_ATOMS: atom_id res chain seq x y z
N MET A 1 12.47 8.92 -4.37
CA MET A 1 13.78 8.34 -4.78
C MET A 1 13.62 7.72 -6.16
N GLN A 2 14.67 7.69 -6.99
CA GLN A 2 14.63 6.98 -8.27
C GLN A 2 15.91 6.17 -8.45
N VAL A 3 15.80 5.07 -9.17
CA VAL A 3 16.93 4.22 -9.53
C VAL A 3 17.05 4.17 -11.05
N GLN A 4 18.28 4.14 -11.53
CA GLN A 4 18.57 3.89 -12.94
C GLN A 4 18.90 2.41 -13.09
N LEU A 5 18.17 1.74 -13.98
CA LEU A 5 18.44 0.38 -14.40
C LEU A 5 19.15 0.46 -15.75
N ILE A 6 20.17 -0.36 -15.94
CA ILE A 6 20.90 -0.52 -17.20
C ILE A 6 20.67 -1.97 -17.62
N ASP A 7 20.15 -2.20 -18.82
CA ASP A 7 20.00 -3.54 -19.36
C ASP A 7 21.38 -4.10 -19.76
N ASP A 8 21.76 -5.23 -19.18
CA ASP A 8 23.04 -5.89 -19.46
C ASP A 8 23.18 -6.36 -20.92
N LYS A 9 22.08 -6.49 -21.67
CA LYS A 9 22.09 -7.03 -23.04
C LYS A 9 22.35 -5.98 -24.10
N ASP A 10 21.72 -4.82 -23.98
CA ASP A 10 21.77 -3.76 -25.00
C ASP A 10 22.17 -2.39 -24.43
N GLY A 11 22.40 -2.29 -23.11
CA GLY A 11 22.78 -1.04 -22.43
C GLY A 11 21.61 -0.06 -22.29
N ALA A 12 20.37 -0.48 -22.52
CA ALA A 12 19.22 0.41 -22.40
C ALA A 12 19.08 0.94 -20.96
N GLU A 13 18.97 2.25 -20.82
CA GLU A 13 18.81 2.91 -19.53
C GLU A 13 17.34 3.22 -19.26
N VAL A 14 16.83 2.76 -18.12
CA VAL A 14 15.46 3.03 -17.67
C VAL A 14 15.50 3.60 -16.27
N VAL A 15 14.78 4.72 -16.06
CA VAL A 15 14.60 5.29 -14.72
C VAL A 15 13.31 4.75 -14.11
N VAL A 16 13.43 4.12 -12.94
CA VAL A 16 12.29 3.64 -12.15
C VAL A 16 12.15 4.52 -10.92
N ARG A 17 10.95 5.06 -10.72
CA ARG A 17 10.61 5.79 -9.49
C ARG A 17 10.34 4.79 -8.38
N ILE A 18 11.00 4.96 -7.24
CA ILE A 18 10.72 4.19 -6.04
C ILE A 18 9.55 4.86 -5.32
N PRO A 19 8.43 4.14 -5.11
CA PRO A 19 7.28 4.70 -4.40
C PRO A 19 7.66 5.00 -2.95
N ASP A 20 7.03 6.04 -2.40
CA ASP A 20 6.99 6.24 -0.94
C ASP A 20 5.92 5.33 -0.31
N LEU A 21 5.65 5.50 0.99
CA LEU A 21 4.70 4.64 1.72
C LEU A 21 3.31 4.65 1.10
N LEU A 22 2.75 5.82 0.80
CA LEU A 22 1.43 5.92 0.16
C LEU A 22 1.42 5.25 -1.22
N GLY A 23 2.43 5.53 -2.05
CA GLY A 23 2.57 4.88 -3.35
C GLY A 23 2.70 3.36 -3.24
N ALA A 24 3.47 2.87 -2.28
CA ALA A 24 3.68 1.44 -2.05
C ALA A 24 2.39 0.77 -1.57
N LEU A 25 1.62 1.40 -0.69
CA LEU A 25 0.33 0.93 -0.22
C LEU A 25 -0.66 0.76 -1.37
N ILE A 26 -0.78 1.78 -2.23
CA ILE A 26 -1.62 1.74 -3.44
C ILE A 26 -1.17 0.62 -4.39
N LEU A 27 0.14 0.43 -4.55
CA LEU A 27 0.68 -0.67 -5.38
C LEU A 27 0.41 -2.05 -4.79
N LYS A 28 0.43 -2.23 -3.45
CA LYS A 28 0.04 -3.50 -2.82
C LYS A 28 -1.44 -3.82 -3.01
N SER A 29 -2.31 -2.82 -2.92
CA SER A 29 -3.73 -2.97 -3.29
C SER A 29 -3.89 -3.39 -4.76
N ALA A 30 -3.09 -2.80 -5.65
CA ALA A 30 -3.09 -3.16 -7.06
C ALA A 30 -2.61 -4.60 -7.31
N ALA A 31 -1.54 -5.01 -6.64
CA ALA A 31 -1.01 -6.36 -6.71
C ALA A 31 -2.02 -7.39 -6.19
N TYR A 32 -2.68 -7.11 -5.06
CA TYR A 32 -3.72 -7.99 -4.51
C TYR A 32 -4.86 -8.24 -5.52
N SER A 33 -5.36 -7.19 -6.20
CA SER A 33 -6.41 -7.37 -7.22
C SER A 33 -5.94 -8.09 -8.48
N ALA A 34 -4.65 -8.04 -8.79
CA ALA A 34 -4.08 -8.65 -9.99
C ALA A 34 -3.60 -10.08 -9.75
N ASP A 35 -3.43 -10.51 -8.49
CA ASP A 35 -3.01 -11.86 -8.14
C ASP A 35 -4.20 -12.83 -8.22
N HIS A 36 -4.24 -13.60 -9.32
CA HIS A 36 -5.21 -14.66 -9.56
C HIS A 36 -4.62 -16.06 -9.27
N ALA A 37 -3.38 -16.14 -8.76
CA ALA A 37 -2.65 -17.38 -8.54
C ALA A 37 -2.91 -18.00 -7.15
N GLY A 38 -3.77 -17.38 -6.33
CA GLY A 38 -4.17 -17.89 -5.02
C GLY A 38 -3.22 -17.53 -3.88
N TYR A 39 -2.28 -16.60 -4.12
CA TYR A 39 -1.31 -16.16 -3.10
C TYR A 39 -1.46 -14.67 -2.75
N GLY A 40 -2.66 -14.12 -2.96
CA GLY A 40 -2.94 -12.69 -2.79
C GLY A 40 -2.72 -12.20 -1.35
N ASP A 41 -2.96 -13.03 -0.34
CA ASP A 41 -2.93 -12.64 1.07
C ASP A 41 -1.61 -12.01 1.52
N ARG A 42 -0.47 -12.42 0.95
CA ARG A 42 0.83 -11.80 1.26
C ARG A 42 0.84 -10.30 0.96
N HIS A 43 0.08 -9.85 -0.03
CA HIS A 43 -0.03 -8.44 -0.40
C HIS A 43 -0.82 -7.65 0.65
N LEU A 44 -1.75 -8.29 1.36
CA LEU A 44 -2.50 -7.67 2.45
C LEU A 44 -1.66 -7.58 3.73
N TYR A 45 -0.83 -8.57 4.03
CA TYR A 45 0.18 -8.46 5.11
C TYR A 45 1.14 -7.29 4.86
N ASP A 46 1.65 -7.17 3.62
CA ASP A 46 2.51 -6.04 3.27
C ASP A 46 1.76 -4.70 3.34
N ALA A 47 0.48 -4.67 2.93
CA ALA A 47 -0.32 -3.45 2.98
C ALA A 47 -0.61 -3.00 4.42
N ALA A 48 -0.92 -3.95 5.32
CA ALA A 48 -1.08 -3.69 6.75
C ALA A 48 0.19 -3.07 7.36
N MET A 49 1.36 -3.65 7.07
CA MET A 49 2.65 -3.09 7.51
C MET A 49 2.93 -1.70 6.91
N LEU A 50 2.63 -1.48 5.63
CA LEU A 50 2.87 -0.17 5.01
C LEU A 50 1.93 0.90 5.58
N ALA A 51 0.67 0.56 5.86
CA ALA A 51 -0.28 1.48 6.48
C ALA A 51 0.18 1.86 7.90
N SER A 52 0.67 0.91 8.70
CA SER A 52 1.15 1.20 10.06
C SER A 52 2.40 2.08 10.14
N LEU A 53 3.09 2.27 9.01
CA LEU A 53 4.27 3.13 8.93
C LEU A 53 3.95 4.55 8.45
N ILE A 54 2.71 4.83 8.03
CA ILE A 54 2.31 6.18 7.58
C ILE A 54 2.14 7.08 8.82
N PRO A 55 2.98 8.12 8.99
CA PRO A 55 2.99 8.90 10.23
C PRO A 55 1.89 9.97 10.30
N ASP A 56 1.37 10.40 9.15
CA ASP A 56 0.35 11.46 9.05
C ASP A 56 -0.64 11.11 7.92
N PRO A 57 -1.68 10.30 8.22
CA PRO A 57 -2.67 9.89 7.23
C PRO A 57 -3.48 11.06 6.66
N ASP A 58 -3.70 12.13 7.43
CA ASP A 58 -4.43 13.32 6.98
C ASP A 58 -3.65 14.08 5.91
N ALA A 59 -2.32 14.21 6.06
CA ALA A 59 -1.47 14.78 5.02
C ALA A 59 -1.46 13.92 3.74
N GLU A 60 -1.47 12.60 3.89
CA GLU A 60 -1.50 11.66 2.76
C GLU A 60 -2.86 11.65 2.04
N LEU A 61 -3.96 11.88 2.75
CA LEU A 61 -5.30 12.02 2.18
C LEU A 61 -5.36 13.12 1.10
N ALA A 62 -4.69 14.24 1.34
CA ALA A 62 -4.62 15.37 0.40
C ALA A 62 -3.84 15.04 -0.89
N ARG A 63 -3.06 13.96 -0.90
CA ARG A 63 -2.26 13.50 -2.05
C ARG A 63 -3.01 12.53 -2.94
N LEU A 64 -4.11 11.94 -2.47
CA LEU A 64 -5.01 11.12 -3.29
C LEU A 64 -5.72 12.02 -4.32
N HIS A 65 -5.75 11.59 -5.58
CA HIS A 65 -6.19 12.49 -6.66
C HIS A 65 -6.95 11.78 -7.80
N SER A 66 -7.18 10.47 -7.74
CA SER A 66 -7.85 9.74 -8.82
C SER A 66 -8.90 8.75 -8.34
N GLY A 67 -9.90 8.48 -9.20
CA GLY A 67 -10.89 7.43 -8.95
C GLY A 67 -10.28 6.03 -8.84
N THR A 68 -9.07 5.82 -9.36
CA THR A 68 -8.31 4.58 -9.17
C THR A 68 -7.81 4.49 -7.73
N ASP A 69 -7.23 5.56 -7.18
CA ASP A 69 -6.74 5.58 -5.80
C ASP A 69 -7.87 5.26 -4.83
N ARG A 70 -9.04 5.89 -5.02
CA ARG A 70 -10.24 5.59 -4.23
C ARG A 70 -10.63 4.13 -4.24
N LYS A 71 -10.64 3.50 -5.41
CA LYS A 71 -10.96 2.07 -5.54
C LYS A 71 -9.94 1.21 -4.81
N ARG A 72 -8.66 1.58 -4.88
CA ARG A 72 -7.56 0.87 -4.20
C ARG A 72 -7.62 1.00 -2.70
N ILE A 73 -7.90 2.18 -2.17
CA ILE A 73 -8.05 2.40 -0.73
C ILE A 73 -9.30 1.69 -0.19
N ARG A 74 -10.45 1.81 -0.85
CA ARG A 74 -11.66 1.07 -0.45
C ARG A 74 -11.46 -0.43 -0.40
N LEU A 75 -10.76 -0.99 -1.39
CA LEU A 75 -10.42 -2.40 -1.37
C LEU A 75 -9.60 -2.79 -0.13
N LEU A 76 -8.65 -1.94 0.28
CA LEU A 76 -7.89 -2.19 1.49
C LEU A 76 -8.76 -2.03 2.74
N HIS A 77 -9.62 -1.01 2.80
CA HIS A 77 -10.59 -0.83 3.90
C HIS A 77 -11.50 -2.05 4.08
N ASP A 78 -12.03 -2.60 2.99
CA ASP A 78 -12.87 -3.80 3.02
C ASP A 78 -12.13 -5.08 3.45
N LYS A 79 -10.80 -5.12 3.32
CA LYS A 79 -9.97 -6.32 3.57
C LYS A 79 -9.20 -6.27 4.87
N LEU A 80 -8.73 -5.09 5.25
CA LEU A 80 -7.92 -4.83 6.43
C LEU A 80 -8.82 -4.38 7.59
N ILE A 81 -9.90 -5.14 7.84
CA ILE A 81 -10.78 -4.91 8.98
C ILE A 81 -10.04 -5.21 10.29
N GLU A 82 -10.56 -4.71 11.42
CA GLU A 82 -9.93 -4.81 12.74
C GLU A 82 -9.53 -6.25 13.15
N ASP A 83 -10.40 -7.21 12.85
CA ASP A 83 -10.22 -8.64 13.17
C ASP A 83 -9.44 -9.41 12.09
N SER A 84 -8.95 -8.74 11.06
CA SER A 84 -8.21 -9.41 9.98
C SER A 84 -6.86 -9.93 10.47
N PRO A 85 -6.41 -11.12 10.03
CA PRO A 85 -5.15 -11.71 10.49
C PRO A 85 -3.91 -10.94 10.00
N TYR A 86 -4.09 -10.00 9.07
CA TYR A 86 -2.99 -9.23 8.46
C TYR A 86 -2.28 -8.31 9.46
N TRP A 87 -2.92 -8.06 10.62
CA TRP A 87 -2.39 -7.27 11.72
C TRP A 87 -1.57 -8.08 12.73
N ASP A 88 -1.65 -9.41 12.72
CA ASP A 88 -1.15 -10.29 13.80
C ASP A 88 0.37 -10.20 14.04
N ASN A 89 1.12 -9.71 13.05
CA ASN A 89 2.58 -9.55 13.14
C ASN A 89 3.02 -8.17 13.67
N LEU A 90 2.09 -7.27 13.94
CA LEU A 90 2.35 -5.93 14.45
C LEU A 90 2.15 -5.88 15.96
N ASP A 91 2.88 -5.01 16.64
CA ASP A 91 2.52 -4.63 18.01
C ASP A 91 1.24 -3.76 18.02
N GLU A 92 0.66 -3.58 19.20
CA GLU A 92 -0.61 -2.87 19.34
C GLU A 92 -0.56 -1.42 18.82
N SER A 93 0.58 -0.74 18.98
CA SER A 93 0.74 0.65 18.51
C SER A 93 0.67 0.71 17.00
N HIS A 94 1.49 -0.10 16.32
CA HIS A 94 1.52 -0.13 14.86
C HIS A 94 0.21 -0.69 14.28
N ARG A 95 -0.43 -1.64 14.97
CA ARG A 95 -1.77 -2.11 14.58
C ARG A 95 -2.77 -0.95 14.60
N GLN A 96 -2.81 -0.16 15.67
CA GLN A 96 -3.70 0.99 15.76
C GLN A 96 -3.38 2.04 14.69
N ASP A 97 -2.11 2.39 14.50
CA ASP A 97 -1.67 3.36 13.49
C ASP A 97 -2.11 2.92 12.07
N GLY A 98 -2.02 1.63 11.78
CA GLY A 98 -2.45 1.05 10.50
C GLY A 98 -3.96 1.11 10.30
N LEU A 99 -4.74 0.78 11.34
CA LEU A 99 -6.21 0.88 11.30
C LEU A 99 -6.67 2.33 11.09
N ASP A 100 -6.11 3.27 11.85
CA ASP A 100 -6.41 4.69 11.75
C ASP A 100 -6.04 5.23 10.35
N THR A 101 -4.90 4.80 9.80
CA THR A 101 -4.49 5.16 8.44
C THR A 101 -5.50 4.71 7.40
N ILE A 102 -5.92 3.45 7.44
CA ILE A 102 -6.86 2.90 6.46
C ILE A 102 -8.23 3.58 6.60
N GLU A 103 -8.69 3.83 7.83
CA GLU A 103 -9.93 4.55 8.09
C GLU A 103 -9.87 5.99 7.53
N THR A 104 -8.83 6.77 7.87
CA THR A 104 -8.68 8.15 7.38
C THR A 104 -8.61 8.20 5.86
N LEU A 105 -7.76 7.39 5.22
CA LEU A 105 -7.63 7.39 3.76
C LEU A 105 -8.94 7.01 3.06
N SER A 106 -9.78 6.17 3.68
CA SER A 106 -11.06 5.73 3.09
C SER A 106 -12.11 6.84 2.96
N THR A 107 -11.89 7.97 3.63
CA THR A 107 -12.82 9.13 3.61
C THR A 107 -12.75 9.97 2.33
N TRP A 108 -11.76 9.73 1.46
CA TRP A 108 -11.60 10.38 0.14
C TRP A 108 -12.70 9.99 -0.89
#